data_AF-A0A1D1W9R4-F1
#
_entry.id   AF-A0A1D1W9R4-F1
#
_cell.length_a   1.000
_cell.length_b   1.000
_cell.length_c   1.000
_cell.angle_alpha   90.00
_cell.angle_beta   90.00
_cell.angle_gamma   90.00
#
_symmetry.space_group_name_H-M   'P 1'
#
loop_
_entity.id
_entity.type
_entity.pdbx_description
1 polymer ?
#
loop_
_entity_poly.entity_id
_entity_poly.type
_entity_poly.pdbx_seq_one_letter_code
_entity_poly.pdbx_strand_id
1 'polypeptide(L)'
;MARLKLLRECLWKFQPGKILYCDTDSALYLREAHEPTLPRGDYHGQLASENKGKRCLKFAALGRKSYIKVMDYGETVLKAKGITLNPSNRAMLSYTTIKGMLDGTDWFSVDTENPAAFIRDVHNVVVRTRPITR
;
A
#
# COMPACT_ATOMS: atom_id res chain seq x y z
N MET A 1 -14.46 14.09 -9.41
CA MET A 1 -13.54 15.18 -9.03
C MET A 1 -12.24 14.71 -8.36
N ALA A 2 -12.26 13.74 -7.43
CA ALA A 2 -11.05 13.27 -6.72
C ALA A 2 -9.86 12.87 -7.62
N ARG A 3 -10.09 12.11 -8.71
CA ARG A 3 -9.01 11.72 -9.65
C ARG A 3 -8.32 12.93 -10.32
N LEU A 4 -9.11 13.93 -10.70
CA LEU A 4 -8.60 15.14 -11.37
C LEU A 4 -7.78 15.99 -10.40
N LYS A 5 -8.17 16.00 -9.12
CA LYS A 5 -7.41 16.64 -8.04
C LYS A 5 -6.07 15.94 -7.79
N LEU A 6 -6.06 14.61 -7.66
CA LEU A 6 -4.81 13.85 -7.51
C LEU A 6 -3.86 14.08 -8.69
N LEU A 7 -4.39 14.07 -9.92
CA LEU A 7 -3.61 14.37 -11.12
C LEU A 7 -3.03 15.80 -11.08
N ARG A 8 -3.84 16.79 -10.75
CA ARG A 8 -3.42 18.19 -10.74
C ARG A 8 -2.47 18.54 -9.59
N GLU A 9 -2.71 18.01 -8.39
CA GLU A 9 -1.95 18.38 -7.19
C GLU A 9 -0.73 17.50 -6.96
N CYS A 10 -0.77 16.22 -7.33
CA CYS A 10 0.38 15.34 -7.21
C CYS A 10 1.11 15.26 -8.55
N LEU A 11 0.49 14.76 -9.61
CA LEU A 11 1.18 14.48 -10.88
C LEU A 11 1.75 15.71 -11.60
N TRP A 12 1.08 16.86 -11.57
CA TRP A 12 1.63 18.07 -12.20
C TRP A 12 2.59 18.87 -11.31
N LYS A 13 2.47 18.78 -9.98
CA LYS A 13 3.41 19.47 -9.08
C LYS A 13 4.71 18.69 -8.88
N PHE A 14 4.65 17.36 -8.96
CA PHE A 14 5.84 16.53 -8.91
C PHE A 14 6.56 16.56 -10.26
N GLN A 15 7.90 16.56 -10.20
CA GLN A 15 8.70 16.28 -11.38
C GLN A 15 8.35 14.87 -11.90
N PRO A 16 8.29 14.69 -13.24
CA PRO A 16 8.16 13.37 -13.84
C PRO A 16 9.17 12.40 -13.21
N GLY A 17 8.69 11.24 -12.74
CA GLY A 17 9.55 10.20 -12.12
C GLY A 17 9.63 10.21 -10.59
N LYS A 18 9.12 11.25 -9.90
CA LYS A 18 9.09 11.25 -8.41
C LYS A 18 7.91 10.51 -7.81
N ILE A 19 6.87 10.22 -8.59
CA ILE A 19 5.69 9.49 -8.10
C ILE A 19 5.94 7.99 -8.23
N LEU A 20 5.89 7.29 -7.10
CA LEU A 20 6.09 5.85 -7.05
C LEU A 20 4.76 5.08 -7.20
N TYR A 21 3.67 5.62 -6.66
CA TYR A 21 2.40 4.90 -6.63
C TYR A 21 1.20 5.84 -6.38
N CYS A 22 0.04 5.51 -6.96
CA CYS A 22 -1.22 6.23 -6.75
C CYS A 22 -2.35 5.23 -6.50
N ASP A 23 -3.20 5.49 -5.49
CA ASP A 23 -4.44 4.75 -5.27
C ASP A 23 -5.58 5.69 -4.86
N THR A 24 -6.55 5.82 -5.76
CA THR A 24 -7.83 6.56 -5.61
C THR A 24 -7.67 8.05 -5.28
N ASP A 25 -7.24 8.36 -4.06
CA ASP A 25 -7.08 9.67 -3.45
C ASP A 25 -5.73 9.81 -2.69
N SER A 26 -4.86 8.79 -2.76
CA SER A 26 -3.54 8.76 -2.14
C SER A 26 -2.43 8.65 -3.19
N ALA A 27 -1.27 9.22 -2.88
CA ALA A 27 -0.05 9.08 -3.67
C ALA A 27 1.17 8.86 -2.77
N LEU A 28 2.10 8.04 -3.24
CA LEU A 28 3.42 7.86 -2.68
C LEU A 28 4.44 8.47 -3.65
N TYR A 29 5.34 9.30 -3.12
CA TYR A 29 6.34 10.00 -3.91
C TYR A 29 7.70 10.02 -3.20
N LEU A 30 8.76 10.15 -3.99
CA LEU A 30 10.12 10.42 -3.57
C LEU A 30 10.27 11.92 -3.28
N ARG A 31 10.90 12.22 -2.15
CA ARG A 31 11.20 13.58 -1.72
C ARG A 31 12.63 13.62 -1.22
N GLU A 32 13.43 14.50 -1.80
CA GLU A 32 14.77 14.76 -1.27
C GLU A 32 14.71 15.53 0.04
N ALA A 33 15.75 15.42 0.88
CA ALA A 33 15.76 16.07 2.19
C ALA A 33 15.63 17.61 2.13
N HIS A 34 16.09 18.21 1.03
CA HIS A 34 16.06 19.65 0.80
C HIS A 34 14.75 20.14 0.17
N GLU A 35 13.88 19.24 -0.29
CA GLU A 35 12.64 19.62 -0.96
C GLU A 35 11.52 19.93 0.05
N PRO A 36 10.74 21.00 -0.20
CA PRO A 36 9.60 21.31 0.64
C PRO A 36 8.56 20.21 0.57
N THR A 37 7.86 20.00 1.69
CA THR A 37 6.70 19.09 1.71
C THR A 37 5.54 19.72 0.95
N LEU A 38 4.71 18.90 0.29
CA LEU A 38 3.45 19.41 -0.25
C LEU A 38 2.60 20.09 0.85
N PRO A 39 1.85 21.16 0.50
CA PRO A 39 0.93 21.79 1.43
C PRO A 39 -0.05 20.75 1.98
N ARG A 40 -0.09 20.64 3.31
CA ARG A 40 -1.00 19.74 4.01
C ARG A 40 -2.09 20.53 4.73
N GLY A 41 -3.19 19.88 5.04
CA GLY A 41 -4.17 20.43 5.97
C GLY A 41 -5.23 19.41 6.37
N ASP A 42 -6.02 19.79 7.37
CA ASP A 42 -6.95 18.90 8.07
C ASP A 42 -8.39 18.98 7.53
N TYR A 43 -8.65 19.89 6.57
CA TYR A 43 -9.98 20.07 6.01
C TYR A 43 -10.25 19.11 4.83
N HIS A 44 -11.53 18.84 4.61
CA HIS A 44 -11.96 17.89 3.59
C HIS A 44 -11.46 18.29 2.20
N GLY A 45 -10.77 17.36 1.55
CA GLY A 45 -10.14 17.55 0.25
C GLY A 45 -8.71 18.05 0.30
N GLN A 46 -8.16 18.46 1.44
CA GLN A 46 -6.73 18.78 1.56
C GLN A 46 -5.88 17.49 1.61
N LEU A 47 -4.61 17.60 1.22
CA LEU A 47 -3.68 16.49 1.33
C LEU A 47 -3.29 16.29 2.80
N ALA A 48 -3.54 15.09 3.31
CA ALA A 48 -3.15 14.69 4.65
C ALA A 48 -2.01 13.66 4.60
N SER A 49 -1.19 13.62 5.65
CA SER A 49 -0.13 12.62 5.77
C SER A 49 -0.68 11.31 6.32
N GLU A 50 -0.82 10.28 5.49
CA GLU A 50 -1.24 8.93 5.92
C GLU A 50 -0.32 8.35 7.00
N ASN A 51 0.99 8.60 6.87
CA ASN A 51 2.00 7.99 7.73
C ASN A 51 2.28 8.78 9.03
N LYS A 52 1.45 9.77 9.40
CA LYS A 52 1.62 10.60 10.62
C LYS A 52 3.05 11.14 10.82
N GLY A 53 3.73 11.55 9.76
CA GLY A 53 5.11 12.05 9.82
C GLY A 53 6.22 11.01 9.69
N LYS A 54 5.90 9.70 9.74
CA LYS A 54 6.86 8.62 9.49
C LYS A 54 7.28 8.57 8.02
N ARG A 55 8.57 8.33 7.79
CA ARG A 55 9.14 8.19 6.44
C ARG A 55 9.07 6.74 5.98
N CYS A 56 8.73 6.55 4.72
CA CYS A 56 8.87 5.25 4.06
C CYS A 56 10.33 5.09 3.61
N LEU A 57 11.02 4.05 4.10
CA LEU A 57 12.41 3.75 3.75
C LEU A 57 12.49 2.83 2.54
N LYS A 58 11.57 1.87 2.44
CA LYS A 58 11.55 0.89 1.35
C LYS A 58 10.13 0.71 0.84
N PHE A 59 9.98 0.66 -0.48
CA PHE A 59 8.70 0.44 -1.13
C PHE A 59 8.85 -0.55 -2.28
N ALA A 60 7.87 -1.43 -2.43
CA ALA A 60 7.76 -2.33 -3.56
C ALA A 60 6.27 -2.55 -3.89
N ALA A 61 5.92 -2.54 -5.17
CA ALA A 61 4.56 -2.76 -5.64
C ALA A 61 4.54 -3.79 -6.75
N LEU A 62 3.76 -4.87 -6.56
CA LEU A 62 3.53 -5.90 -7.58
C LEU A 62 2.41 -5.48 -8.54
N GLY A 63 1.59 -4.51 -8.15
CA GLY A 63 0.52 -4.00 -8.99
C GLY A 63 -0.51 -3.20 -8.21
N ARG A 64 -1.69 -3.05 -8.81
CA ARG A 64 -2.79 -2.28 -8.23
C ARG A 64 -3.29 -2.90 -6.92
N LYS A 65 -3.13 -2.16 -5.84
CA LYS A 65 -3.54 -2.47 -4.46
C LYS A 65 -2.76 -3.65 -3.85
N SER A 66 -1.58 -3.92 -4.41
CA SER A 66 -0.66 -4.98 -3.95
C SER A 66 0.74 -4.40 -3.82
N TYR A 67 1.08 -3.94 -2.61
CA TYR A 67 2.33 -3.27 -2.30
C TYR A 67 2.74 -3.46 -0.84
N ILE A 68 4.02 -3.26 -0.56
CA ILE A 68 4.61 -3.27 0.78
C ILE A 68 5.42 -1.99 1.00
N LYS A 69 5.25 -1.37 2.17
CA LYS A 69 6.06 -0.24 2.64
C LYS A 69 6.71 -0.59 3.97
N VAL A 70 8.00 -0.27 4.09
CA VAL A 70 8.77 -0.36 5.34
C VAL A 70 9.03 1.06 5.81
N MET A 71 8.53 1.37 7.00
CA MET A 71 8.60 2.69 7.61
C MET A 71 9.87 2.85 8.44
N ASP A 72 10.20 4.09 8.79
CA ASP A 72 11.10 4.35 9.92
C ASP A 72 10.55 3.67 11.19
N TYR A 73 11.46 3.21 12.05
CA TYR A 73 11.16 2.39 13.24
C TYR A 73 10.73 0.93 12.97
N GLY A 74 10.89 0.43 11.73
CA GLY A 74 10.73 -1.00 11.42
C GLY A 74 9.29 -1.46 11.20
N GLU A 75 8.31 -0.56 11.31
CA GLU A 75 6.92 -0.87 11.00
C GLU A 75 6.77 -1.22 9.50
N THR A 76 6.16 -2.36 9.22
CA THR A 76 5.90 -2.81 7.85
C THR A 76 4.40 -2.85 7.59
N VAL A 77 3.97 -2.17 6.53
CA VAL A 77 2.58 -2.16 6.08
C VAL A 77 2.49 -2.88 4.74
N LEU A 78 1.81 -4.02 4.76
CA LEU A 78 1.51 -4.82 3.57
C LEU A 78 0.05 -4.60 3.17
N LYS A 79 -0.18 -4.25 1.91
CA LYS A 79 -1.49 -4.33 1.26
C LYS A 79 -1.41 -5.34 0.14
N ALA A 80 -2.20 -6.40 0.20
CA ALA A 80 -2.23 -7.46 -0.82
C ALA A 80 -3.68 -7.76 -1.20
N LYS A 81 -4.20 -7.07 -2.22
CA LYS A 81 -5.59 -7.28 -2.65
C LYS A 81 -5.77 -8.69 -3.20
N GLY A 82 -6.77 -9.41 -2.69
CA GLY A 82 -7.10 -10.77 -3.10
C GLY A 82 -6.40 -11.86 -2.28
N ILE A 83 -5.52 -11.48 -1.35
CA ILE A 83 -4.87 -12.41 -0.43
C ILE A 83 -5.34 -12.12 0.99
N THR A 84 -5.76 -13.16 1.72
CA THR A 84 -6.09 -13.04 3.13
C THR A 84 -4.81 -12.88 3.93
N LEU A 85 -4.66 -11.77 4.66
CA LEU A 85 -3.51 -11.51 5.53
C LEU A 85 -3.63 -12.29 6.86
N ASN A 86 -3.63 -13.61 6.77
CA ASN A 86 -3.44 -14.49 7.92
C ASN A 86 -1.95 -14.51 8.35
N PRO A 87 -1.63 -15.02 9.55
CA PRO A 87 -0.24 -15.06 10.03
C PRO A 87 0.72 -15.77 9.07
N SER A 88 0.30 -16.88 8.45
CA SER A 88 1.12 -17.66 7.52
C SER A 88 1.47 -16.86 6.26
N ASN A 89 0.46 -16.34 5.55
CA ASN A 89 0.63 -15.54 4.35
C ASN A 89 1.40 -14.26 4.63
N ARG A 90 1.18 -13.63 5.80
CA ARG A 90 1.92 -12.43 6.20
C ARG A 90 3.41 -12.71 6.43
N ALA A 91 3.75 -13.87 6.99
CA ALA A 91 5.15 -14.27 7.17
C ALA A 91 5.84 -14.52 5.82
N MET A 92 5.14 -15.10 4.85
CA MET A 92 5.67 -15.35 3.50
C MET A 92 5.84 -14.06 2.68
N LEU A 93 4.88 -13.12 2.79
CA LEU A 93 4.86 -11.86 2.04
C LEU A 93 5.73 -10.76 2.69
N SER A 94 7.01 -11.07 2.86
CA SER A 94 8.01 -10.12 3.36
C SER A 94 8.47 -9.15 2.27
N TYR A 95 9.13 -8.05 2.66
CA TYR A 95 9.70 -7.09 1.70
C TYR A 95 10.72 -7.75 0.77
N THR A 96 11.57 -8.63 1.32
CA THR A 96 12.60 -9.35 0.53
C THR A 96 11.96 -10.29 -0.46
N THR A 97 10.90 -11.01 -0.08
CA THR A 97 10.14 -11.90 -0.98
C THR A 97 9.55 -11.12 -2.15
N ILE A 98 8.84 -10.03 -1.85
CA ILE A 98 8.19 -9.20 -2.87
C ILE A 98 9.23 -8.53 -3.80
N LYS A 99 10.36 -8.08 -3.24
CA LYS A 99 11.45 -7.53 -4.02
C LYS A 99 12.08 -8.59 -4.95
N GLY A 100 12.31 -9.80 -4.45
CA GLY A 100 12.81 -10.92 -5.26
C GLY A 100 11.91 -11.24 -6.45
N MET A 101 10.59 -11.24 -6.23
CA MET A 101 9.60 -11.40 -7.31
C MET A 101 9.67 -10.30 -8.37
N LEU A 102 9.99 -9.06 -7.98
CA LEU A 102 10.11 -7.93 -8.91
C LEU A 102 11.43 -7.94 -9.68
N ASP A 103 12.52 -8.27 -9.00
CA ASP A 103 13.86 -8.27 -9.57
C ASP A 103 14.03 -9.39 -10.62
N GLY A 104 13.11 -10.36 -10.68
CA GLY A 104 13.13 -11.46 -11.65
C GLY A 104 14.35 -12.37 -11.49
N THR A 105 15.07 -12.25 -10.38
CA THR A 105 16.31 -12.97 -10.09
C THR A 105 16.05 -14.42 -9.73
N ASP A 106 14.85 -14.71 -9.23
CA ASP A 106 14.39 -16.04 -8.90
C ASP A 106 13.00 -16.26 -9.53
N TRP A 107 12.85 -17.25 -10.41
CA TRP A 107 11.56 -17.67 -10.96
C TRP A 107 10.77 -18.48 -9.92
N PHE A 108 10.41 -17.85 -8.80
CA PHE A 108 9.63 -18.51 -7.76
C PHE A 108 8.28 -17.81 -7.56
N SER A 109 7.23 -18.62 -7.55
CA SER A 109 5.92 -18.22 -7.05
C SER A 109 5.87 -18.46 -5.55
N VAL A 110 5.20 -17.56 -4.83
CA VAL A 110 4.81 -17.83 -3.44
C VAL A 110 3.32 -18.06 -3.44
N ASP A 111 2.96 -19.30 -3.17
CA ASP A 111 1.57 -19.70 -3.05
C ASP A 111 1.06 -19.37 -1.65
N THR A 112 -0.03 -18.62 -1.59
CA THR A 112 -0.69 -18.26 -0.34
C THR A 112 -1.95 -19.08 -0.16
N GLU A 113 -2.17 -19.57 1.06
CA GLU A 113 -3.38 -20.30 1.39
C GLU A 113 -4.41 -19.36 2.03
N ASN A 114 -5.61 -19.30 1.46
CA ASN A 114 -6.72 -18.50 1.96
C ASN A 114 -7.83 -19.44 2.45
N PRO A 115 -7.67 -20.10 3.61
CA PRO A 115 -8.64 -21.09 4.10
C PRO A 115 -10.00 -20.45 4.42
N ALA A 116 -10.01 -19.17 4.79
CA ALA A 116 -11.22 -18.43 5.11
C ALA A 116 -11.16 -17.00 4.56
N ALA A 117 -12.33 -16.46 4.22
CA ALA A 117 -12.55 -15.06 3.90
C ALA A 117 -13.12 -14.34 5.13
N PHE A 118 -12.66 -13.10 5.36
CA PHE A 118 -13.31 -12.20 6.30
C PHE A 118 -14.54 -11.58 5.65
N ILE A 119 -15.71 -11.81 6.24
CA ILE A 119 -16.99 -11.29 5.76
C ILE A 119 -17.56 -10.36 6.82
N ARG A 120 -17.99 -9.18 6.38
CA ARG A 120 -18.69 -8.23 7.25
C ARG A 120 -20.15 -8.63 7.35
N ASP A 121 -20.59 -8.96 8.55
CA ASP A 121 -22.00 -9.07 8.89
C ASP A 121 -22.54 -7.65 9.08
N VAL A 122 -23.33 -7.19 8.11
CA VAL A 122 -23.86 -5.82 8.09
C VAL A 122 -24.90 -5.62 9.20
N HIS A 123 -25.66 -6.65 9.53
CA HIS A 123 -26.75 -6.56 10.51
C HIS A 123 -26.20 -6.45 11.93
N ASN A 124 -25.22 -7.30 12.25
CA ASN A 124 -24.62 -7.33 13.58
C ASN A 124 -23.40 -6.41 13.72
N VAL A 125 -22.98 -5.74 12.63
CA VAL A 125 -21.79 -4.87 12.58
C VAL A 125 -20.52 -5.59 13.09
N VAL A 126 -20.42 -6.89 12.81
CA VAL A 126 -19.27 -7.74 13.19
C VAL A 126 -18.56 -8.31 11.98
N VAL A 127 -17.29 -8.65 12.12
CA VAL A 127 -16.52 -9.37 11.11
C VAL A 127 -16.47 -10.85 11.50
N ARG A 128 -16.84 -11.74 10.59
CA ARG A 128 -16.80 -13.19 10.77
C ARG A 128 -15.88 -13.83 9.72
N THR A 129 -15.28 -14.96 10.06
CA THR A 129 -14.56 -15.81 9.10
C THR A 129 -15.49 -16.83 8.49
N ARG A 130 -15.55 -16.90 7.15
CA ARG A 130 -16.26 -17.94 6.42
C ARG A 130 -15.24 -18.80 5.67
N PRO A 131 -15.27 -20.14 5.79
CA PRO A 131 -14.43 -21.01 4.99
C PRO A 131 -14.63 -20.72 3.50
N ILE A 132 -13.54 -20.66 2.74
CA ILE A 132 -13.61 -20.57 1.29
C ILE A 132 -13.73 -22.01 0.78
N THR A 133 -14.94 -22.46 0.45
CA THR A 133 -15.13 -23.71 -0.28
C THR A 133 -14.59 -23.52 -1.70
N ARG A 134 -13.66 -24.39 -2.10
CA ARG A 134 -13.12 -24.44 -3.45
C ARG A 134 -14.12 -25.05 -4.42
#